data_AF-A0A1V4MXY6-F1
#
_entry.id   AF-A0A1V4MXY6-F1
#
_cell.length_a   1.000
_cell.length_b   1.000
_cell.length_c   1.000
_cell.angle_alpha   90.00
_cell.angle_beta   90.00
_cell.angle_gamma   90.00
#
_symmetry.space_group_name_H-M   'P 1'
#
loop_
_entity.id
_entity.type
_entity.pdbx_description
1 polymer ?
#
loop_
_entity_poly.entity_id
_entity_poly.type
_entity_poly.pdbx_seq_one_letter_code
_entity_poly.pdbx_strand_id
1 'polypeptide(L)'
;MTHSNEFEGITESTGRLLEGQEGRNVDFKLDPRAIDAEDIVAFANAGGGTILAGVSEISGGSGLQRGRIEGCEVNDGIRQAVMGRASSCRPSVDISIQVENTTAGRPILRVDIPEGRTKPYCTASGTYKIRSEGRNVAIDPPLMKAIILKSEVDEFVERFKHAGKELLAELKRVETDLASQLETVQRAAEAAGESARRAEKAAHEAMTAAEDLMA
;
A
#
# COMPACT_ATOMS: atom_id res chain seq x y z
N MET A 1 -2.56 0.32 -17.93
CA MET A 1 -1.41 0.95 -18.60
C MET A 1 -0.21 0.08 -18.30
N THR A 2 0.26 -0.70 -19.27
CA THR A 2 1.47 -1.51 -19.14
C THR A 2 2.65 -0.57 -19.19
N HIS A 3 3.29 -0.32 -18.03
CA HIS A 3 4.58 0.36 -18.02
C HIS A 3 5.55 -0.50 -18.82
N SER A 4 6.23 0.10 -19.81
CA SER A 4 7.32 -0.58 -20.52
C SER A 4 8.39 -0.92 -19.50
N ASN A 5 8.72 -2.20 -19.36
CA ASN A 5 9.81 -2.67 -18.51
C ASN A 5 11.18 -2.55 -19.20
N GLU A 6 11.23 -1.91 -20.37
CA GLU A 6 12.45 -1.61 -21.11
C GLU A 6 12.51 -0.11 -21.42
N PHE A 7 13.64 0.51 -21.09
CA PHE A 7 13.92 1.94 -21.29
C PHE A 7 15.08 2.12 -22.26
N GLU A 8 15.01 3.10 -23.16
CA GLU A 8 16.06 3.40 -24.14
C GLU A 8 17.33 3.99 -23.51
N GLY A 9 17.25 4.45 -22.26
CA GLY A 9 18.36 5.06 -21.53
C GLY A 9 18.22 4.87 -20.03
N ILE A 10 19.24 5.35 -19.31
CA ILE A 10 19.22 5.39 -17.85
C ILE A 10 18.15 6.37 -17.37
N THR A 11 17.26 5.91 -16.50
CA THR A 11 16.19 6.75 -15.94
C THR A 11 16.75 7.75 -14.94
N GLU A 12 16.08 8.87 -14.73
CA GLU A 12 16.50 9.89 -13.76
C GLU A 12 16.65 9.30 -12.35
N SER A 13 15.72 8.43 -11.95
CA SER A 13 15.79 7.70 -10.68
C SER A 13 17.05 6.87 -10.54
N THR A 14 17.44 6.14 -11.60
CA THR A 14 18.65 5.32 -11.59
C THR A 14 19.91 6.19 -11.62
N GLY A 15 19.89 7.30 -12.35
CA GLY A 15 20.96 8.30 -12.32
C GLY A 15 21.25 8.79 -10.89
N ARG A 16 20.22 9.15 -10.12
CA ARG A 16 20.37 9.56 -8.72
C ARG A 16 20.95 8.46 -7.83
N LEU A 17 20.57 7.20 -8.06
CA LEU A 17 21.13 6.06 -7.32
C LEU A 17 22.62 5.85 -7.64
N LEU A 18 23.02 6.05 -8.90
CA LEU A 18 24.42 5.92 -9.35
C LEU A 18 25.34 7.03 -8.82
N GLU A 19 24.80 8.21 -8.53
CA GLU A 19 25.56 9.30 -7.89
C GLU A 19 25.91 8.99 -6.42
N GLY A 20 25.15 8.09 -5.79
CA GLY A 20 25.40 7.61 -4.44
C GLY A 20 26.27 6.36 -4.37
N GLN A 21 26.60 5.98 -3.14
CA GLN A 21 27.27 4.73 -2.79
C GLN A 21 26.25 3.65 -2.43
N GLU A 22 26.70 2.40 -2.32
CA GLU A 22 25.87 1.35 -1.75
C GLU A 22 25.41 1.71 -0.32
N GLY A 23 24.19 1.32 0.01
CA GLY A 23 23.62 1.73 1.28
C GLY A 23 22.31 1.07 1.63
N ARG A 24 21.51 1.78 2.44
CA ARG A 24 20.25 1.28 2.97
C ARG A 24 19.20 1.02 1.88
N ASN A 25 19.22 1.79 0.79
CA ASN A 25 18.18 1.77 -0.23
C ASN A 25 18.69 1.30 -1.60
N VAL A 26 20.00 1.07 -1.75
CA VAL A 26 20.60 0.61 -3.01
C VAL A 26 21.72 -0.38 -2.80
N ASP A 27 21.80 -1.36 -3.70
CA ASP A 27 22.86 -2.37 -3.79
C ASP A 27 23.34 -2.47 -5.24
N PHE A 28 24.65 -2.57 -5.46
CA PHE A 28 25.22 -2.75 -6.79
C PHE A 28 25.70 -4.19 -6.97
N LYS A 29 25.36 -4.78 -8.11
CA LYS A 29 25.84 -6.11 -8.49
C LYS A 29 26.45 -6.02 -9.88
N LEU A 30 27.55 -6.73 -10.11
CA LEU A 30 28.13 -6.83 -11.45
C LEU A 30 27.28 -7.71 -12.38
N ASP A 31 26.76 -8.83 -11.86
CA ASP A 31 25.97 -9.80 -12.61
C ASP A 31 24.57 -9.93 -11.97
N PRO A 32 23.47 -9.82 -12.73
CA PRO A 32 22.12 -10.04 -12.21
C PRO A 32 21.90 -11.45 -11.63
N ARG A 33 22.70 -12.43 -12.02
CA ARG A 33 22.68 -13.78 -11.45
C ARG A 33 23.09 -13.79 -9.98
N ALA A 34 23.86 -12.79 -9.52
CA ALA A 34 24.28 -12.62 -8.13
C ALA A 34 23.23 -11.97 -7.22
N ILE A 35 22.03 -11.66 -7.73
CA ILE A 35 20.92 -11.17 -6.91
C ILE A 35 20.33 -12.35 -6.12
N ASP A 36 20.65 -12.46 -4.85
CA ASP A 36 20.22 -13.58 -4.03
C ASP A 36 18.86 -13.33 -3.36
N ALA A 37 18.17 -14.41 -2.99
CA ALA A 37 16.95 -14.30 -2.20
C ALA A 37 17.19 -13.57 -0.87
N GLU A 38 18.41 -13.67 -0.31
CA GLU A 38 18.82 -12.92 0.89
C GLU A 38 18.83 -11.40 0.66
N ASP A 39 19.22 -10.92 -0.52
CA ASP A 39 19.15 -9.49 -0.87
C ASP A 39 17.70 -9.03 -0.89
N ILE A 40 16.83 -9.82 -1.54
CA ILE A 40 15.41 -9.50 -1.70
C ILE A 40 14.71 -9.39 -0.34
N VAL A 41 14.88 -10.39 0.54
CA VAL A 41 14.25 -10.36 1.87
C VAL A 41 14.87 -9.30 2.78
N ALA A 42 16.16 -8.98 2.62
CA ALA A 42 16.80 -7.92 3.39
C ALA A 42 16.16 -6.56 3.11
N PHE A 43 15.92 -6.23 1.84
CA PHE A 43 15.22 -5.00 1.45
C PHE A 43 13.75 -5.02 1.88
N ALA A 44 13.03 -6.13 1.65
CA ALA A 44 11.63 -6.25 2.04
C ALA A 44 11.43 -6.12 3.57
N ASN A 45 12.36 -6.61 4.38
CA ASN A 45 12.34 -6.43 5.84
C ASN A 45 12.76 -5.04 6.31
N ALA A 46 13.49 -4.29 5.48
CA ALA A 46 13.88 -2.91 5.72
C ALA A 46 12.85 -1.94 5.11
N GLY A 47 13.26 -0.82 4.54
CA GLY A 47 12.38 0.18 3.92
C GLY A 47 12.13 -0.05 2.42
N GLY A 48 12.37 -1.26 1.91
CA GLY A 48 12.51 -1.48 0.46
C GLY A 48 13.81 -0.91 -0.09
N GLY A 49 13.97 -0.95 -1.40
CA GLY A 49 15.15 -0.42 -2.10
C GLY A 49 15.27 -0.92 -3.52
N THR A 50 16.43 -0.70 -4.12
CA THR A 50 16.73 -1.05 -5.51
C THR A 50 18.05 -1.79 -5.61
N ILE A 51 18.08 -2.86 -6.40
CA ILE A 51 19.34 -3.51 -6.81
C ILE A 51 19.63 -3.13 -8.26
N LEU A 52 20.82 -2.60 -8.52
CA LEU A 52 21.29 -2.30 -9.88
C LEU A 52 22.34 -3.32 -10.29
N ALA A 53 22.01 -4.18 -11.26
CA ALA A 53 22.93 -5.16 -11.82
C ALA A 53 23.59 -4.66 -13.12
N GLY A 54 24.87 -4.97 -13.30
CA GLY A 54 25.72 -4.34 -14.30
C GLY A 54 26.35 -3.04 -13.81
N VAL A 55 26.44 -2.86 -12.48
CA VAL A 55 27.02 -1.67 -11.84
C VAL A 55 28.10 -2.12 -10.85
N SER A 56 29.24 -1.43 -10.85
CA SER A 56 30.30 -1.57 -9.85
C SER A 56 30.36 -0.34 -8.96
N GLU A 57 30.84 -0.49 -7.73
CA GLU A 57 31.18 0.65 -6.90
C GLU A 57 32.63 1.10 -7.18
N ILE A 58 32.82 2.40 -7.39
CA ILE A 58 34.15 3.01 -7.55
C ILE A 58 34.35 4.11 -6.52
N SER A 59 35.55 4.16 -5.93
CA SER A 59 35.98 5.26 -5.07
C SER A 59 36.74 6.30 -5.89
N GLY A 60 36.24 7.54 -5.91
CA GLY A 60 36.98 8.67 -6.46
C GLY A 60 38.19 9.03 -5.60
N GLY A 61 39.13 9.80 -6.15
CA GLY A 61 40.32 10.28 -5.42
C GLY A 61 40.02 11.16 -4.19
N SER A 62 38.78 11.62 -4.04
CA SER A 62 38.25 12.35 -2.88
C SER A 62 37.68 11.45 -1.77
N GLY A 63 37.67 10.12 -1.95
CA GLY A 63 37.04 9.17 -1.04
C GLY A 63 35.52 9.00 -1.25
N LEU A 64 34.92 9.75 -2.18
CA LEU A 64 33.50 9.62 -2.51
C LEU A 64 33.26 8.39 -3.37
N GLN A 65 32.40 7.48 -2.89
CA GLN A 65 31.97 6.28 -3.61
C GLN A 65 30.77 6.58 -4.51
N ARG A 66 30.77 6.00 -5.71
CA ARG A 66 29.67 6.12 -6.68
C ARG A 66 29.54 4.85 -7.53
N GLY A 67 28.36 4.66 -8.12
CA GLY A 67 28.12 3.62 -9.11
C GLY A 67 28.79 3.91 -10.46
N ARG A 68 29.46 2.91 -11.04
CA ARG A 68 29.93 2.91 -12.42
C ARG A 68 29.19 1.83 -13.20
N ILE A 69 28.56 2.23 -14.30
CA ILE A 69 27.90 1.29 -15.20
C ILE A 69 28.95 0.47 -15.95
N GLU A 70 28.91 -0.85 -15.77
CA GLU A 70 29.68 -1.84 -16.53
C GLU A 70 28.81 -2.51 -17.62
N GLY A 71 27.49 -2.49 -17.40
CA GLY A 71 26.51 -3.22 -18.19
C GLY A 71 26.57 -4.73 -17.96
N CYS A 72 25.44 -5.41 -18.12
CA CYS A 72 25.32 -6.86 -17.95
C CYS A 72 24.57 -7.50 -19.12
N GLU A 73 24.70 -8.81 -19.24
CA GLU A 73 23.83 -9.58 -20.12
C GLU A 73 22.45 -9.66 -19.48
N VAL A 74 21.41 -9.24 -20.21
CA VAL A 74 20.02 -9.35 -19.76
C VAL A 74 19.26 -10.17 -20.79
N ASN A 75 18.63 -11.25 -20.33
CA ASN A 75 17.75 -12.08 -21.14
C ASN A 75 16.54 -12.53 -20.28
N ASP A 76 15.55 -13.15 -20.91
CA ASP A 76 14.34 -13.59 -20.21
C ASP A 76 14.61 -14.62 -19.12
N GLY A 77 15.60 -15.50 -19.31
CA GLY A 77 15.97 -16.50 -18.30
C GLY A 77 16.48 -15.85 -17.01
N ILE A 78 17.28 -14.78 -17.11
CA ILE A 78 17.76 -14.02 -15.96
C ILE A 78 16.58 -13.33 -15.26
N ARG A 79 15.69 -12.67 -16.00
CA ARG A 79 14.49 -12.03 -15.45
C ARG A 79 13.62 -13.03 -14.70
N GLN A 80 13.35 -14.17 -15.31
CA GLN A 80 12.57 -15.26 -14.70
C GLN A 80 13.25 -15.84 -13.46
N ALA A 81 14.58 -15.99 -13.46
CA ALA A 81 15.32 -16.48 -12.30
C ALA A 81 15.20 -15.52 -11.10
N VAL A 82 15.33 -14.20 -11.32
CA VAL A 82 15.18 -13.19 -10.27
C VAL A 82 13.74 -13.15 -9.74
N MET A 83 12.75 -13.17 -10.63
CA MET A 83 11.33 -13.28 -10.23
C MET A 83 11.05 -14.59 -9.46
N GLY A 84 11.65 -15.70 -9.88
CA GLY A 84 11.57 -16.99 -9.20
C GLY A 84 12.11 -16.94 -7.77
N ARG A 85 13.25 -16.27 -7.54
CA ARG A 85 13.77 -16.05 -6.18
C ARG A 85 12.82 -15.23 -5.32
N ALA A 86 12.29 -14.13 -5.85
CA ALA A 86 11.36 -13.25 -5.13
C ALA A 86 10.06 -13.96 -4.74
N SER A 87 9.46 -14.70 -5.69
CA SER A 87 8.25 -15.49 -5.47
C SER A 87 8.46 -16.68 -4.53
N SER A 88 9.67 -17.22 -4.44
CA SER A 88 10.01 -18.31 -3.52
C SER A 88 10.17 -17.86 -2.06
N CYS A 89 10.29 -16.55 -1.82
CA CYS A 89 10.34 -15.99 -0.48
C CYS A 89 9.03 -16.24 0.27
N ARG A 90 9.10 -16.18 1.61
CA ARG A 90 7.95 -16.39 2.49
C ARG A 90 7.82 -15.21 3.46
N PRO A 91 6.77 -14.38 3.34
CA PRO A 91 5.81 -14.31 2.22
C PRO A 91 6.49 -13.98 0.87
N SER A 92 5.81 -14.21 -0.25
CA SER A 92 6.35 -13.86 -1.56
C SER A 92 6.57 -12.36 -1.68
N VAL A 93 7.66 -11.93 -2.31
CA VAL A 93 7.97 -10.52 -2.51
C VAL A 93 7.63 -10.13 -3.94
N ASP A 94 6.79 -9.11 -4.11
CA ASP A 94 6.42 -8.57 -5.42
C ASP A 94 7.45 -7.52 -5.85
N ILE A 95 8.32 -7.89 -6.79
CA ILE A 95 9.41 -7.03 -7.28
C ILE A 95 9.08 -6.47 -8.67
N SER A 96 9.60 -5.28 -8.98
CA SER A 96 9.57 -4.74 -10.33
C SER A 96 10.94 -4.86 -10.97
N ILE A 97 11.00 -5.37 -12.21
CA ILE A 97 12.25 -5.51 -12.95
C ILE A 97 12.17 -4.63 -14.19
N GLN A 98 13.15 -3.74 -14.35
CA GLN A 98 13.30 -2.91 -15.53
C GLN A 98 14.68 -3.10 -16.18
N VAL A 99 14.72 -3.03 -17.50
CA VAL A 99 15.96 -3.00 -18.28
C VAL A 99 16.20 -1.58 -18.75
N GLU A 100 17.33 -1.02 -18.37
CA GLU A 100 17.71 0.32 -18.80
C GLU A 100 18.89 0.21 -19.77
N ASN A 101 18.65 0.57 -21.04
CA ASN A 101 19.68 0.55 -22.06
C ASN A 101 20.71 1.66 -21.83
N THR A 102 21.90 1.48 -22.40
CA THR A 102 22.98 2.47 -22.33
C THR A 102 23.39 2.84 -23.75
N THR A 103 23.76 4.11 -23.96
CA THR A 103 24.02 4.66 -25.30
C THR A 103 25.26 4.06 -25.99
N ALA A 104 26.12 3.37 -25.25
CA ALA A 104 27.43 2.92 -25.72
C ALA A 104 27.81 1.51 -25.27
N GLY A 105 26.89 0.75 -24.66
CA GLY A 105 27.25 -0.52 -24.02
C GLY A 105 26.08 -1.46 -23.77
N ARG A 106 26.32 -2.44 -22.90
CA ARG A 106 25.30 -3.39 -22.46
C ARG A 106 24.29 -2.69 -21.52
N PRO A 107 23.03 -3.14 -21.47
CA PRO A 107 22.05 -2.60 -20.54
C PRO A 107 22.40 -2.92 -19.09
N ILE A 108 21.69 -2.28 -18.16
CA ILE A 108 21.66 -2.68 -16.75
C ILE A 108 20.29 -3.27 -16.41
N LEU A 109 20.26 -4.10 -15.37
CA LEU A 109 19.02 -4.62 -14.80
C LEU A 109 18.73 -3.89 -13.49
N ARG A 110 17.60 -3.19 -13.43
CA ARG A 110 17.10 -2.58 -12.20
C ARG A 110 16.03 -3.48 -11.59
N VAL A 111 16.17 -3.75 -10.30
CA VAL A 111 15.21 -4.53 -9.51
C VAL A 111 14.75 -3.70 -8.34
N ASP A 112 13.52 -3.20 -8.39
CA ASP A 112 12.89 -2.48 -7.29
C ASP A 112 12.17 -3.46 -6.37
N ILE A 113 12.49 -3.38 -5.08
CA ILE A 113 11.96 -4.24 -4.02
C ILE A 113 11.18 -3.34 -3.04
N PRO A 114 9.86 -3.50 -2.91
CA PRO A 114 9.07 -2.68 -2.00
C PRO A 114 9.34 -3.02 -0.53
N GLU A 115 8.99 -2.10 0.37
CA GLU A 115 8.87 -2.42 1.79
C GLU A 115 7.79 -3.49 1.98
N GLY A 116 8.13 -4.56 2.70
CA GLY A 116 7.23 -5.64 3.00
C GLY A 116 6.13 -5.21 3.97
N ARG A 117 4.88 -5.60 3.69
CA ARG A 117 3.72 -5.25 4.53
C ARG A 117 3.50 -6.23 5.68
N THR A 118 3.96 -7.47 5.51
CA THR A 118 3.75 -8.58 6.45
C THR A 118 5.08 -9.10 6.95
N LYS A 119 5.92 -8.20 7.48
CA LYS A 119 7.23 -8.56 8.04
C LYS A 119 7.04 -9.48 9.25
N PRO A 120 7.94 -10.46 9.44
CA PRO A 120 9.20 -10.68 8.73
C PRO A 120 9.07 -11.56 7.47
N TYR A 121 9.92 -11.30 6.48
CA TYR A 121 10.13 -12.09 5.27
C TYR A 121 11.37 -12.98 5.43
N CYS A 122 11.33 -14.19 4.86
CA CYS A 122 12.47 -15.09 4.78
C CYS A 122 12.62 -15.73 3.41
N THR A 123 13.82 -16.27 3.16
CA THR A 123 14.08 -17.10 1.98
C THR A 123 13.29 -18.42 2.08
N ALA A 124 13.22 -19.17 0.97
CA ALA A 124 12.63 -20.50 0.97
C ALA A 124 13.25 -21.47 2.00
N SER A 125 14.53 -21.26 2.36
CA SER A 125 15.26 -22.03 3.38
C SER A 125 15.05 -21.55 4.81
N GLY A 126 14.24 -20.50 5.03
CA GLY A 126 13.99 -19.93 6.36
C GLY A 126 15.08 -18.98 6.85
N THR A 127 15.89 -18.42 5.95
CA THR A 127 16.90 -17.41 6.32
C THR A 127 16.25 -16.03 6.39
N TYR A 128 16.40 -15.35 7.53
CA TYR A 128 15.88 -14.00 7.76
C TYR A 128 17.03 -12.98 7.74
N LYS A 129 16.91 -11.98 6.86
CA LYS A 129 17.88 -10.88 6.73
C LYS A 129 17.16 -9.54 6.73
N ILE A 130 17.85 -8.49 7.16
CA ILE A 130 17.41 -7.11 7.08
C ILE A 130 18.57 -6.23 6.58
N ARG A 131 18.26 -5.25 5.72
CA ARG A 131 19.25 -4.30 5.21
C ARG A 131 19.60 -3.28 6.31
N SER A 132 20.89 -3.11 6.58
CA SER A 132 21.43 -2.15 7.55
C SER A 132 22.80 -1.64 7.09
N GLU A 133 22.95 -0.32 6.94
CA GLU A 133 24.21 0.33 6.52
C GLU A 133 24.87 -0.33 5.29
N GLY A 134 24.11 -0.62 4.24
CA GLY A 134 24.63 -1.24 3.02
C GLY A 134 24.90 -2.74 3.10
N ARG A 135 24.55 -3.40 4.21
CA ARG A 135 24.76 -4.84 4.40
C ARG A 135 23.48 -5.57 4.74
N ASN A 136 23.43 -6.84 4.36
CA ASN A 136 22.34 -7.74 4.74
C ASN A 136 22.74 -8.44 6.06
N VAL A 137 22.12 -8.03 7.16
CA VAL A 137 22.39 -8.55 8.51
C VAL A 137 21.34 -9.59 8.88
N ALA A 138 21.73 -10.61 9.65
CA ALA A 138 20.78 -11.58 10.19
C ALA A 138 19.78 -10.91 11.14
N ILE A 139 18.50 -11.30 11.05
CA ILE A 139 17.51 -10.92 12.05
C ILE A 139 17.67 -11.87 13.24
N ASP A 140 18.24 -11.37 14.32
CA ASP A 140 18.39 -12.12 15.57
C ASP A 140 17.07 -12.20 16.36
N PRO A 141 16.96 -13.04 17.40
CA PRO A 141 15.70 -13.20 18.13
C PRO A 141 15.13 -11.91 18.76
N PRO A 142 15.94 -11.02 19.37
CA PRO A 142 15.45 -9.72 19.84
C PRO A 142 14.86 -8.86 18.72
N LEU A 143 15.54 -8.74 17.58
CA LEU A 143 15.07 -7.96 16.45
C LEU A 143 13.83 -8.60 15.81
N MET A 144 13.80 -9.92 15.71
CA MET A 144 12.64 -10.67 15.24
C MET A 144 11.39 -10.34 16.06
N LYS A 145 11.52 -10.39 17.39
CA LYS A 145 10.43 -10.06 18.31
C LYS A 145 9.96 -8.61 18.13
N ALA A 146 10.88 -7.68 17.96
CA ALA A 146 10.55 -6.27 17.73
C ALA A 146 9.81 -6.06 16.40
N ILE A 147 10.23 -6.73 15.33
CA ILE A 147 9.58 -6.67 14.01
C ILE A 147 8.15 -7.20 14.09
N ILE A 148 7.96 -8.39 14.68
CA ILE A 148 6.63 -9.01 14.81
C ILE A 148 5.71 -8.14 15.67
N LEU A 149 6.18 -7.66 16.82
CA LEU A 149 5.34 -6.81 17.68
C LEU A 149 4.93 -5.52 16.95
N LYS A 150 5.84 -4.92 16.19
CA LYS A 150 5.53 -3.72 15.40
C LYS A 150 4.51 -4.01 14.30
N SER A 151 4.69 -5.08 13.53
CA SER A 151 3.77 -5.40 12.42
C SER A 151 2.35 -5.71 12.92
N GLU A 152 2.23 -6.43 14.03
CA GLU A 152 0.93 -6.71 14.67
C GLU A 152 0.25 -5.43 15.19
N VAL A 153 1.02 -4.50 15.76
CA VAL A 153 0.47 -3.21 16.24
C VAL A 153 -0.01 -2.36 15.06
N ASP A 154 0.79 -2.26 13.99
CA ASP A 154 0.43 -1.49 12.80
C ASP A 154 -0.84 -2.07 12.15
N GLU A 155 -0.94 -3.39 12.02
CA GLU A 155 -2.13 -4.05 11.50
C GLU A 155 -3.36 -3.85 12.39
N PHE A 156 -3.20 -3.97 13.71
CA PHE A 156 -4.27 -3.72 14.67
C PHE A 156 -4.81 -2.28 14.55
N VAL A 157 -3.92 -1.29 14.47
CA VAL A 157 -4.30 0.13 14.36
C VAL A 157 -5.07 0.38 13.07
N GLU A 158 -4.64 -0.18 11.94
CA GLU A 158 -5.34 0.00 10.67
C GLU A 158 -6.73 -0.67 10.67
N ARG A 159 -6.84 -1.89 11.20
CA ARG A 159 -8.13 -2.57 11.37
C ARG A 159 -9.06 -1.77 12.30
N PHE A 160 -8.54 -1.24 13.40
CA PHE A 160 -9.30 -0.43 14.35
C PHE A 160 -9.81 0.86 13.72
N LYS A 161 -8.96 1.58 12.97
CA LYS A 161 -9.36 2.78 12.22
C LYS A 161 -10.45 2.46 11.19
N HIS A 162 -10.35 1.34 10.49
CA HIS A 162 -11.35 0.93 9.51
C HIS A 162 -12.70 0.68 10.18
N ALA A 163 -12.73 -0.17 11.22
CA ALA A 163 -13.95 -0.48 11.96
C ALA A 163 -14.58 0.79 12.57
N GLY A 164 -13.78 1.71 13.10
CA GLY A 164 -14.25 2.99 13.61
C GLY A 164 -14.90 3.87 12.54
N LYS A 165 -14.33 3.92 11.32
CA LYS A 165 -14.93 4.64 10.18
C LYS A 165 -16.26 4.02 9.75
N GLU A 166 -16.35 2.69 9.71
CA GLU A 166 -17.60 2.00 9.38
C GLU A 166 -18.69 2.25 10.42
N LEU A 167 -18.36 2.14 11.71
CA LEU A 167 -19.30 2.46 12.79
C LEU A 167 -19.80 3.91 12.73
N LEU A 168 -18.90 4.87 12.47
CA LEU A 168 -19.30 6.28 12.30
C LEU A 168 -20.20 6.48 11.08
N ALA A 169 -19.96 5.75 9.99
CA ALA A 169 -20.81 5.80 8.81
C ALA A 169 -22.21 5.25 9.08
N GLU A 170 -22.32 4.12 9.79
CA GLU A 170 -23.60 3.54 10.19
C GLU A 170 -24.37 4.44 11.16
N LEU A 171 -23.70 5.04 12.15
CA LEU A 171 -24.34 6.00 13.05
C LEU A 171 -24.93 7.20 12.32
N LYS A 172 -24.21 7.73 11.31
CA LYS A 172 -24.72 8.82 10.47
C LYS A 172 -25.95 8.41 9.65
N ARG A 173 -26.00 7.15 9.17
CA ARG A 173 -27.18 6.63 8.47
C ARG A 173 -28.37 6.56 9.41
N VAL A 174 -28.19 5.99 10.61
CA VAL A 174 -29.24 5.93 11.63
C VAL A 174 -29.75 7.31 12.01
N GLU A 175 -28.86 8.29 12.18
CA GLU A 175 -29.23 9.69 12.44
C GLU A 175 -30.10 10.27 11.31
N THR A 176 -29.69 10.05 10.06
CA THR A 176 -30.42 10.53 8.87
C THR A 176 -31.80 9.87 8.75
N ASP A 177 -31.87 8.56 8.98
CA ASP A 177 -33.12 7.79 8.92
C ASP A 177 -34.08 8.26 10.02
N LEU A 178 -33.58 8.43 11.24
CA LEU A 178 -34.38 8.92 12.37
C LEU A 178 -34.92 10.33 12.10
N ALA A 179 -34.11 11.23 11.54
CA ALA A 179 -34.56 12.56 11.14
C ALA A 179 -35.71 12.49 10.10
N SER A 180 -35.60 11.60 9.11
CA SER A 180 -36.66 11.41 8.10
C SER A 180 -37.95 10.83 8.68
N GLN A 181 -37.83 9.91 9.63
CA GLN A 181 -38.99 9.31 10.31
C GLN A 181 -39.71 10.33 11.18
N LEU A 182 -38.97 11.16 11.93
CA LEU A 182 -39.53 12.24 12.72
C LEU A 182 -40.31 13.24 11.83
N GLU A 183 -39.76 13.61 10.68
CA GLU A 183 -40.45 14.48 9.73
C GLU A 183 -41.75 13.84 9.20
N THR A 184 -41.72 12.53 8.92
CA THR A 184 -42.90 11.78 8.48
C THR A 184 -43.99 11.74 9.55
N VAL A 185 -43.61 11.46 10.80
CA VAL A 185 -44.54 11.44 11.95
C VAL A 185 -45.14 12.82 12.18
N GLN A 186 -44.33 13.89 12.07
CA GLN A 186 -44.78 15.25 12.26
C GLN A 186 -45.82 15.64 11.20
N ARG A 187 -45.57 15.33 9.92
CA ARG A 187 -46.54 15.56 8.83
C ARG A 187 -47.83 14.76 9.04
N ALA A 188 -47.73 13.50 9.48
CA ALA A 188 -48.90 12.68 9.76
C ALA A 188 -49.73 13.24 10.94
N ALA A 189 -49.07 13.73 11.99
CA ALA A 189 -49.73 14.36 13.13
C ALA A 189 -50.45 15.66 12.75
N GLU A 190 -49.81 16.50 11.91
CA GLU A 190 -50.42 17.72 11.37
C GLU A 190 -51.67 17.41 10.54
N ALA A 191 -51.59 16.44 9.62
CA ALA A 191 -52.72 16.01 8.80
C ALA A 191 -53.88 15.44 9.63
N ALA A 192 -53.57 14.62 10.65
CA ALA A 192 -54.58 14.09 11.56
C ALA A 192 -55.26 15.21 12.38
N GLY A 193 -54.49 16.19 12.84
CA GLY A 193 -54.99 17.36 13.56
C GLY A 193 -55.92 18.22 12.69
N GLU A 194 -55.58 18.46 11.43
CA GLU A 194 -56.46 19.15 10.49
C GLU A 194 -57.75 18.38 10.23
N SER A 195 -57.65 17.06 10.05
CA SER A 195 -58.81 16.20 9.80
C SER A 195 -59.77 16.19 10.99
N ALA A 196 -59.24 16.13 12.22
CA ALA A 196 -60.02 16.21 13.45
C ALA A 196 -60.77 17.55 13.57
N ARG A 197 -60.11 18.69 13.30
CA ARG A 197 -60.76 20.02 13.31
C ARG A 197 -61.88 20.11 12.27
N ARG A 198 -61.69 19.53 11.08
CA ARG A 198 -62.74 19.49 10.05
C ARG A 198 -63.93 18.66 10.50
N ALA A 199 -63.68 17.50 11.10
CA ALA A 199 -64.74 16.63 11.64
C ALA A 199 -65.52 17.33 12.77
N GLU A 200 -64.84 18.02 13.67
CA GLU A 200 -65.45 18.80 14.75
C GLU A 200 -66.35 19.93 14.20
N LYS A 201 -65.87 20.69 13.21
CA LYS A 201 -66.66 21.74 12.55
C LYS A 201 -67.90 21.17 11.86
N ALA A 202 -67.75 20.07 11.13
CA ALA A 202 -68.87 19.42 10.45
C ALA A 202 -69.91 18.85 11.43
N ALA A 203 -69.46 18.26 12.54
CA ALA A 203 -70.34 17.79 13.60
C ALA A 203 -71.12 18.95 14.23
N HIS A 204 -70.45 20.08 14.50
CA HIS A 204 -71.10 21.27 15.03
C HIS A 204 -72.17 21.81 14.07
N GLU A 205 -71.83 22.00 12.78
CA GLU A 205 -72.76 22.46 11.75
C GLU A 205 -73.99 21.54 11.60
N ALA A 206 -73.79 20.22 11.61
CA ALA A 206 -74.88 19.24 11.54
C ALA A 206 -75.80 19.31 12.77
N MET A 207 -75.24 19.57 13.96
CA MET A 207 -76.01 19.72 15.19
C MET A 207 -76.86 20.99 15.17
N THR A 208 -76.29 22.12 14.72
CA THR A 208 -77.04 23.39 14.57
C THR A 208 -78.19 23.24 13.56
N ALA A 209 -77.93 22.59 12.42
CA ALA A 209 -78.97 22.34 11.41
C ALA A 209 -80.09 21.42 11.91
N ALA A 210 -79.77 20.46 12.78
CA ALA A 210 -80.76 19.59 13.40
C ALA A 210 -81.63 20.36 14.42
N GLU A 211 -81.04 21.27 15.20
CA GLU A 211 -81.78 22.16 16.11
C GLU A 211 -82.73 23.09 15.34
N ASP A 212 -82.29 23.68 14.23
CA ASP A 212 -83.12 24.54 13.38
C ASP A 212 -84.32 23.80 12.75
N LEU A 213 -84.20 22.50 12.50
CA LEU A 213 -85.28 21.65 11.97
C LEU A 213 -86.32 21.26 13.04
N MET A 214 -85.99 21.39 14.32
CA MET A 214 -86.88 21.06 15.44
C MET A 214 -87.59 22.28 16.04
N ALA A 215 -87.18 23.49 15.66
CA ALA A 215 -87.80 24.77 16.05
C ALA A 215 -88.94 25.18 15.10
#